data_AF-A0A1Q3C566-F1
#
_entry.id   AF-A0A1Q3C566-F1
#
_cell.length_a   1.000
_cell.length_b   1.000
_cell.length_c   1.000
_cell.angle_alpha   90.00
_cell.angle_beta   90.00
_cell.angle_gamma   90.00
#
_symmetry.space_group_name_H-M   'P 1'
#
loop_
_entity.id
_entity.type
_entity.pdbx_description
1 polymer ?
#
loop_
_entity_poly.entity_id
_entity_poly.type
_entity_poly.pdbx_seq_one_letter_code
_entity_poly.pdbx_strand_id
1 'polypeptide(L)'
;MNNSFPYSIPKLTKENYGHWCIRMKVLLGSQEAWDIVEKGYDEQENEGALNQNKKNTLQMNRKLDQHALSIIHMGLDEGMFVKVAFVTKAKEAWKILENNFKGVEKVKKVQLQTLRGEFEYLHMKESESVSDYFTRVSSVTNQMKQFGEKIEDAHVVEKILRSID
;
A
#
# COMPACT_ATOMS: atom_id res chain seq x y z
N MET A 1 13.24 25.11 -17.78
CA MET A 1 13.02 23.86 -18.53
C MET A 1 11.83 23.17 -17.89
N ASN A 2 10.73 23.03 -18.63
CA ASN A 2 9.54 22.32 -18.14
C ASN A 2 9.84 20.82 -18.08
N ASN A 3 10.21 20.32 -16.91
CA ASN A 3 10.19 18.87 -16.63
C ASN A 3 8.74 18.41 -16.51
N SER A 4 8.03 18.37 -17.64
CA SER A 4 6.78 17.64 -17.73
C SER A 4 7.16 16.16 -17.84
N PHE A 5 6.89 15.38 -16.78
CA PHE A 5 7.06 13.94 -16.83
C PHE A 5 6.19 13.39 -17.97
N PRO A 6 6.73 12.59 -18.91
CA PRO A 6 5.97 12.05 -20.03
C PRO A 6 4.87 11.05 -19.62
N TYR A 7 4.77 10.73 -18.32
CA TYR A 7 3.80 9.79 -17.77
C TYR A 7 3.11 10.37 -16.54
N SER A 8 1.78 10.31 -16.53
CA SER A 8 0.97 10.62 -15.35
C SER A 8 1.27 9.60 -14.25
N ILE A 9 1.77 10.07 -13.12
CA ILE A 9 2.02 9.22 -11.95
C ILE A 9 0.65 8.90 -11.32
N PRO A 10 0.23 7.62 -11.27
CA PRO A 10 -1.03 7.26 -10.66
C PRO A 10 -1.01 7.64 -9.18
N LYS A 11 -2.11 8.19 -8.69
CA LYS A 11 -2.26 8.51 -7.27
C LYS A 11 -2.32 7.23 -6.43
N LEU A 12 -1.58 7.23 -5.33
CA LEU A 12 -1.56 6.12 -4.38
C LEU A 12 -2.89 6.01 -3.65
N THR A 13 -3.49 4.83 -3.68
CA THR A 13 -4.73 4.49 -2.96
C THR A 13 -4.51 3.26 -2.10
N LYS A 14 -5.48 2.96 -1.22
CA LYS A 14 -5.48 1.77 -0.36
C LYS A 14 -5.42 0.44 -1.13
N GLU A 15 -5.88 0.42 -2.38
CA GLU A 15 -5.99 -0.80 -3.19
C GLU A 15 -4.84 -0.98 -4.18
N ASN A 16 -4.15 0.09 -4.58
CA ASN A 16 -3.21 0.04 -5.69
C ASN A 16 -1.72 0.03 -5.28
N TYR A 17 -1.41 -0.04 -3.97
CA TYR A 17 -0.04 0.10 -3.47
C TYR A 17 0.98 -0.80 -4.14
N GLY A 18 0.65 -2.07 -4.42
CA GLY A 18 1.56 -3.00 -5.10
C GLY A 18 1.97 -2.50 -6.48
N HIS A 19 1.00 -2.12 -7.31
CA HIS A 19 1.25 -1.57 -8.65
C HIS A 19 1.93 -0.20 -8.60
N TRP A 20 1.51 0.66 -7.66
CA TRP A 20 2.10 1.97 -7.45
C TRP A 20 3.58 1.86 -7.07
N CYS A 21 3.90 0.97 -6.12
CA CYS A 21 5.26 0.73 -5.63
C CYS A 21 6.21 0.31 -6.77
N ILE A 22 5.77 -0.61 -7.65
CA ILE A 22 6.55 -1.04 -8.82
C ILE A 22 6.81 0.15 -9.76
N ARG A 23 5.76 0.92 -10.11
CA ARG A 23 5.90 2.08 -11.01
C ARG A 23 6.83 3.14 -10.44
N MET A 24 6.71 3.44 -9.16
CA MET A 24 7.53 4.44 -8.49
C MET A 24 9.00 4.02 -8.41
N LYS A 25 9.29 2.74 -8.14
CA LYS A 25 10.65 2.20 -8.18
C LYS A 25 11.29 2.37 -9.56
N VAL A 26 10.56 2.04 -10.63
CA VAL A 26 11.04 2.22 -12.00
C VAL A 26 11.25 3.70 -12.32
N LEU A 27 10.31 4.57 -11.94
CA LEU A 27 10.42 6.01 -12.18
C LEU A 27 11.62 6.61 -11.44
N LEU A 28 11.73 6.38 -10.13
CA LEU A 28 12.85 6.85 -9.31
C LEU A 28 14.19 6.28 -9.80
N GLY A 29 14.21 5.03 -10.24
CA GLY A 29 15.39 4.39 -10.83
C GLY A 29 15.85 5.07 -12.12
N SER A 30 14.92 5.43 -13.00
CA SER A 30 15.24 6.17 -14.23
C SER A 30 15.79 7.58 -14.00
N GLN A 31 15.57 8.14 -12.81
CA GLN A 31 16.09 9.45 -12.39
C GLN A 31 17.27 9.32 -11.42
N GLU A 32 17.89 8.14 -11.31
CA GLU A 32 19.03 7.85 -10.42
C GLU A 32 18.76 8.14 -8.93
N ALA A 33 17.49 8.27 -8.54
CA ALA A 33 17.09 8.71 -7.22
C ALA A 33 16.69 7.54 -6.30
N TRP A 34 16.52 6.33 -6.85
CA TRP A 34 16.11 5.15 -6.09
C TRP A 34 17.09 4.76 -4.98
N ASP A 35 18.40 4.82 -5.25
CA ASP A 35 19.42 4.49 -4.25
C ASP A 35 19.32 5.37 -3.00
N ILE A 36 18.97 6.66 -3.17
CA ILE A 36 18.73 7.57 -2.05
C ILE A 36 17.49 7.19 -1.25
N VAL A 37 16.43 6.73 -1.92
CA VAL A 37 15.20 6.28 -1.25
C VAL A 37 15.43 4.98 -0.48
N GLU A 38 16.15 4.03 -1.07
CA GLU A 38 16.38 2.70 -0.49
C GLU A 38 17.42 2.73 0.63
N LYS A 39 18.60 3.28 0.33
CA LYS A 39 19.77 3.24 1.22
C LYS A 39 19.86 4.50 2.08
N GLY A 40 19.35 5.63 1.61
CA GLY A 40 19.59 6.92 2.24
C GLY A 40 21.01 7.42 1.94
N TYR A 41 21.37 8.52 2.58
CA TYR A 41 22.72 9.08 2.52
C TYR A 41 23.10 9.63 3.90
N ASP A 42 24.40 9.74 4.13
CA ASP A 42 24.95 10.32 5.34
C ASP A 42 24.90 11.85 5.26
N GLU A 43 24.13 12.45 6.15
CA GLU A 43 24.04 13.91 6.31
C GLU A 43 25.16 14.34 7.25
N GLN A 44 26.32 14.67 6.69
CA GLN A 44 27.46 15.06 7.50
C GLN A 44 27.29 16.48 8.04
N GLU A 45 27.13 16.62 9.35
CA GLU A 45 26.91 17.90 10.02
C GLU A 45 28.12 18.85 9.95
N ASN A 46 29.35 18.30 9.88
CA ASN A 46 30.57 19.10 9.84
C ASN A 46 31.19 19.16 8.43
N GLU A 47 30.56 19.97 7.56
CA GLU A 47 31.05 20.22 6.20
C GLU A 47 32.44 20.88 6.17
N GLY A 48 32.86 21.54 7.26
CA GLY A 48 34.14 22.24 7.36
C GLY A 48 35.36 21.31 7.22
N ALA A 49 35.23 20.05 7.63
CA ALA A 49 36.30 19.04 7.57
C ALA A 49 36.34 18.24 6.26
N LEU A 50 35.40 18.48 5.33
CA LEU A 50 35.28 17.70 4.11
C LEU A 50 36.16 18.22 2.99
N ASN A 51 36.82 17.28 2.30
CA ASN A 51 37.46 17.58 1.03
C ASN A 51 36.41 17.92 -0.05
N GLN A 52 36.86 18.54 -1.14
CA GLN A 52 35.96 19.03 -2.19
C GLN A 52 35.10 17.91 -2.81
N ASN A 53 35.67 16.71 -2.98
CA ASN A 53 34.95 15.58 -3.56
C ASN A 53 33.78 15.14 -2.66
N LYS A 54 34.00 15.02 -1.35
CA LYS A 54 32.94 14.69 -0.39
C LYS A 54 31.84 15.75 -0.34
N LYS A 55 32.21 17.04 -0.39
CA LYS A 55 31.23 18.15 -0.46
C LYS A 55 30.35 18.06 -1.70
N ASN A 56 30.95 17.80 -2.87
CA ASN A 56 30.22 17.66 -4.13
C ASN A 56 29.25 16.45 -4.07
N THR A 57 29.70 15.32 -3.54
CA THR A 57 28.84 14.13 -3.34
C THR A 57 27.68 14.41 -2.40
N LEU A 58 27.91 15.07 -1.26
CA LEU A 58 26.85 15.43 -0.31
C LEU A 58 25.80 16.35 -0.95
N GLN A 59 26.24 17.37 -1.69
CA GLN A 59 25.33 18.26 -2.41
C GLN A 59 24.53 17.53 -3.49
N MET A 60 25.14 16.58 -4.20
CA MET A 60 24.44 15.74 -5.18
C MET A 60 23.37 14.88 -4.49
N ASN A 61 23.72 14.21 -3.39
CA ASN A 61 22.78 13.37 -2.64
C ASN A 61 21.60 14.18 -2.10
N ARG A 62 21.83 15.38 -1.57
CA ARG A 62 20.75 16.31 -1.15
C ARG A 62 19.80 16.64 -2.29
N LYS A 63 20.33 16.91 -3.49
CA LYS A 63 19.51 17.19 -4.69
C LYS A 63 18.69 15.98 -5.10
N LEU A 64 19.30 14.79 -5.16
CA LEU A 64 18.61 13.55 -5.49
C LEU A 64 17.54 13.19 -4.46
N ASP A 65 17.79 13.43 -3.17
CA ASP A 65 16.83 13.22 -2.09
C ASP A 65 15.59 14.12 -2.24
N GLN A 66 15.79 15.42 -2.44
CA GLN A 66 14.67 16.35 -2.64
C GLN A 66 13.93 16.06 -3.95
N HIS A 67 14.64 15.61 -4.98
CA HIS A 67 14.03 15.18 -6.24
C HIS A 67 13.16 13.92 -6.05
N ALA A 68 13.68 12.92 -5.36
CA ALA A 68 12.94 11.71 -5.01
C ALA A 68 11.70 12.01 -4.18
N LEU A 69 11.84 12.87 -3.16
CA LEU A 69 10.73 13.28 -2.30
C LEU A 69 9.62 13.97 -3.12
N SER A 70 10.01 14.84 -4.06
CA SER A 70 9.08 15.50 -4.96
C SER A 70 8.32 14.49 -5.83
N ILE A 71 9.02 13.50 -6.39
CA ILE A 71 8.41 12.40 -7.17
C ILE A 71 7.42 11.61 -6.32
N ILE A 72 7.81 11.25 -5.10
CA ILE A 72 6.93 10.56 -4.16
C ILE A 72 5.66 11.38 -3.93
N HIS A 73 5.76 12.66 -3.56
CA HIS A 73 4.61 13.53 -3.32
C HIS A 73 3.67 13.67 -4.52
N MET A 74 4.21 13.76 -5.76
CA MET A 74 3.37 13.79 -6.97
C MET A 74 2.52 12.53 -7.12
N GLY A 75 3.02 11.39 -6.64
CA GLY A 75 2.30 10.11 -6.64
C GLY A 75 1.30 9.92 -5.51
N LEU A 76 1.14 10.88 -4.59
CA LEU A 76 0.22 10.76 -3.44
C LEU A 76 -1.10 11.50 -3.68
N ASP A 77 -2.18 10.91 -3.17
CA ASP A 77 -3.42 11.63 -2.92
C ASP A 77 -3.30 12.48 -1.63
N GLU A 78 -4.30 13.32 -1.36
CA GLU A 78 -4.29 14.20 -0.19
C GLU A 78 -4.18 13.42 1.13
N GLY A 79 -4.87 12.28 1.22
CA GLY A 79 -4.89 11.45 2.43
C GLY A 79 -3.54 10.79 2.73
N MET A 80 -2.78 10.39 1.72
CA MET A 80 -1.43 9.85 1.89
C MET A 80 -0.39 10.96 2.03
N PHE A 81 -0.60 12.11 1.38
CA PHE A 81 0.28 13.28 1.49
C PHE A 81 0.38 13.76 2.95
N VAL A 82 -0.75 13.94 3.64
CA VAL A 82 -0.78 14.40 5.05
C VAL A 82 0.05 13.48 5.96
N LYS A 83 0.13 12.18 5.68
CA LYS A 83 0.91 11.22 6.50
C LYS A 83 2.41 11.39 6.37
N VAL A 84 2.88 11.94 5.26
CA VAL A 84 4.31 12.15 4.99
C VAL A 84 4.70 13.63 4.97
N ALA A 85 3.75 14.56 5.10
CA ALA A 85 3.97 15.99 4.91
C ALA A 85 5.09 16.60 5.78
N PHE A 86 5.36 16.04 6.95
CA PHE A 86 6.39 16.54 7.88
C PHE A 86 7.77 15.91 7.70
N VAL A 87 7.91 14.87 6.87
CA VAL A 87 9.22 14.26 6.64
C VAL A 87 10.01 15.05 5.60
N THR A 88 11.31 15.15 5.82
CA THR A 88 12.20 15.94 4.96
C THR A 88 13.06 15.08 4.04
N LYS A 89 13.08 13.76 4.27
CA LYS A 89 13.87 12.77 3.54
C LYS A 89 12.99 11.81 2.76
N ALA A 90 13.38 11.50 1.52
CA ALA A 90 12.62 10.62 0.65
C ALA A 90 12.53 9.17 1.20
N LYS A 91 13.60 8.69 1.84
CA LYS A 91 13.64 7.38 2.50
C LYS A 91 12.61 7.26 3.62
N GLU A 92 12.44 8.32 4.42
CA GLU A 92 11.47 8.35 5.52
C GLU A 92 10.04 8.34 4.99
N ALA A 93 9.75 9.18 4.00
CA ALA A 93 8.46 9.18 3.30
C ALA A 93 8.13 7.76 2.79
N TRP A 94 9.07 7.14 2.08
CA TRP A 94 8.89 5.80 1.53
C TRP A 94 8.63 4.74 2.61
N LYS A 95 9.36 4.80 3.73
CA LYS A 95 9.19 3.88 4.86
C LYS A 95 7.83 4.05 5.55
N ILE A 96 7.35 5.28 5.72
CA ILE A 96 6.00 5.54 6.27
C ILE A 96 4.94 4.92 5.36
N LEU A 97 5.04 5.14 4.04
CA LEU A 97 4.13 4.54 3.08
C LEU A 97 4.17 3.02 3.19
N GLU A 98 5.34 2.40 3.08
CA GLU A 98 5.49 0.95 3.18
C GLU A 98 4.89 0.38 4.47
N ASN A 99 5.14 1.01 5.61
CA ASN A 99 4.58 0.59 6.89
C ASN A 99 3.05 0.74 6.95
N ASN A 100 2.50 1.81 6.38
CA ASN A 100 1.06 2.01 6.32
C ASN A 100 0.38 0.84 5.58
N PHE A 101 0.93 0.44 4.43
CA PHE A 101 0.35 -0.60 3.60
C PHE A 101 0.64 -2.01 4.10
N LYS A 102 1.80 -2.26 4.72
CA LYS A 102 2.06 -3.51 5.47
C LYS A 102 1.05 -3.69 6.61
N GLY A 103 0.70 -2.61 7.33
CA GLY A 103 -0.34 -2.62 8.35
C GLY A 103 -1.72 -2.94 7.76
N VAL A 104 -2.09 -2.28 6.67
CA VAL A 104 -3.35 -2.55 5.95
C VAL A 104 -3.43 -4.01 5.51
N GLU A 105 -2.38 -4.57 4.93
CA GLU A 105 -2.36 -5.97 4.48
C GLU A 105 -2.53 -6.96 5.64
N LYS A 106 -1.87 -6.70 6.78
CA LYS A 106 -2.04 -7.51 7.99
C LYS A 106 -3.49 -7.47 8.51
N VAL A 107 -4.09 -6.28 8.57
CA VAL A 107 -5.49 -6.12 8.99
C VAL A 107 -6.43 -6.86 8.04
N LYS A 108 -6.24 -6.73 6.72
CA LYS A 108 -7.00 -7.48 5.72
C LYS A 108 -6.91 -8.99 5.95
N LYS A 109 -5.70 -9.52 6.21
CA LYS A 109 -5.49 -10.95 6.49
C LYS A 109 -6.21 -11.41 7.76
N VAL A 110 -6.16 -10.64 8.84
CA VAL A 110 -6.86 -10.96 10.09
C VAL A 110 -8.37 -10.97 9.89
N GLN A 111 -8.92 -9.92 9.27
CA GLN A 111 -10.35 -9.82 8.96
C GLN A 111 -10.83 -10.98 8.08
N LEU A 112 -10.03 -11.33 7.07
CA LEU A 112 -10.32 -12.47 6.19
C LEU A 112 -10.33 -13.80 6.94
N GLN A 113 -9.42 -14.01 7.90
CA GLN A 113 -9.43 -15.22 8.74
C GLN A 113 -10.64 -15.28 9.65
N THR A 114 -11.04 -14.16 10.25
CA THR A 114 -12.29 -14.08 11.03
C THR A 114 -13.50 -14.45 10.17
N LEU A 115 -13.60 -13.87 8.96
CA LEU A 115 -14.71 -14.15 8.04
C LEU A 115 -14.73 -15.61 7.54
N ARG A 116 -13.56 -16.23 7.33
CA ARG A 116 -13.47 -17.66 7.00
C ARG A 116 -14.06 -18.50 8.14
N GLY A 117 -13.69 -18.20 9.39
CA GLY A 117 -14.27 -18.88 10.55
C GLY A 117 -15.78 -18.66 10.69
N GLU A 118 -16.27 -17.45 10.45
CA GLU A 118 -17.71 -17.15 10.42
C GLU A 118 -18.44 -17.92 9.32
N PHE A 119 -17.87 -17.98 8.12
CA PHE A 119 -18.42 -18.72 6.99
C PHE A 119 -18.45 -20.23 7.27
N GLU A 120 -17.40 -20.78 7.85
CA GLU A 120 -17.33 -22.19 8.24
C GLU A 120 -18.37 -22.54 9.30
N TYR A 121 -18.54 -21.69 10.31
CA TYR A 121 -19.51 -21.88 11.40
C TYR A 121 -20.96 -21.55 11.02
N LEU A 122 -21.17 -20.89 9.88
CA LEU A 122 -22.51 -20.49 9.45
C LEU A 122 -23.42 -21.71 9.28
N HIS A 123 -24.58 -21.67 9.92
CA HIS A 123 -25.64 -22.66 9.80
C HIS A 123 -26.99 -21.96 9.84
N MET A 124 -28.00 -22.57 9.21
CA MET A 124 -29.36 -22.08 9.28
C MET A 124 -29.91 -22.31 10.69
N LYS A 125 -30.46 -21.28 11.30
CA LYS A 125 -31.13 -21.35 12.60
C LYS A 125 -32.57 -21.82 12.41
N GLU A 126 -33.10 -22.55 13.40
CA GLU A 126 -34.50 -23.00 13.39
C GLU A 126 -35.52 -21.86 13.26
N SER A 127 -35.17 -20.66 13.74
CA SER A 127 -36.05 -19.50 13.77
C SER A 127 -35.89 -18.55 12.56
N GLU A 128 -34.94 -18.80 11.65
CA GLU A 128 -34.69 -17.92 10.50
C GLU A 128 -35.26 -18.51 9.21
N SER A 129 -35.69 -17.66 8.27
CA SER A 129 -36.12 -18.13 6.96
C SER A 129 -34.91 -18.48 6.09
N VAL A 130 -35.11 -19.31 5.06
CA VAL A 130 -34.08 -19.63 4.05
C VAL A 130 -33.55 -18.34 3.39
N SER A 131 -34.41 -17.36 3.16
CA SER A 131 -34.02 -16.07 2.58
C SER A 131 -33.13 -15.25 3.52
N ASP A 132 -33.44 -15.25 4.82
CA ASP A 132 -32.60 -14.59 5.83
C ASP A 132 -31.23 -15.25 5.88
N TYR A 133 -31.21 -16.58 5.89
CA TYR A 133 -29.97 -17.35 5.89
C TYR A 133 -29.11 -17.05 4.65
N PHE A 134 -29.70 -17.06 3.46
CA PHE A 134 -29.01 -16.73 2.21
C PHE A 134 -28.42 -15.32 2.24
N THR A 135 -29.15 -14.37 2.84
CA THR A 135 -28.68 -12.98 3.00
C THR A 135 -27.44 -12.93 3.90
N ARG A 136 -27.40 -13.70 5.01
CA ARG A 136 -26.22 -13.77 5.88
C ARG A 136 -25.02 -14.39 5.16
N VAL A 137 -25.21 -15.51 4.46
CA VAL A 137 -24.15 -16.16 3.66
C VAL A 137 -23.60 -15.19 2.61
N SER A 138 -24.49 -14.50 1.89
CA SER A 138 -24.13 -13.51 0.87
C SER A 138 -23.36 -12.33 1.47
N SER A 139 -23.74 -11.85 2.65
CA SER A 139 -23.03 -10.78 3.35
C SER A 139 -21.59 -11.18 3.68
N VAL A 140 -21.38 -12.36 4.30
CA VAL A 140 -20.04 -12.85 4.67
C VAL A 140 -19.17 -13.06 3.44
N THR A 141 -19.69 -13.73 2.41
CA THR A 141 -18.94 -14.00 1.16
C THR A 141 -18.59 -12.73 0.40
N ASN A 142 -19.47 -11.72 0.37
CA ASN A 142 -19.18 -10.42 -0.24
C ASN A 142 -18.07 -9.68 0.52
N GLN A 143 -18.06 -9.73 1.85
CA GLN A 143 -16.98 -9.13 2.65
C GLN A 143 -15.64 -9.85 2.41
N MET A 144 -15.63 -11.18 2.31
CA MET A 144 -14.42 -11.93 1.96
C MET A 144 -13.90 -11.53 0.57
N LYS A 145 -14.80 -11.43 -0.43
CA LYS A 145 -14.46 -10.94 -1.78
C LYS A 145 -13.88 -9.52 -1.73
N GLN A 146 -14.43 -8.64 -0.89
CA GLN A 146 -13.91 -7.28 -0.68
C GLN A 146 -12.47 -7.25 -0.13
N PHE A 147 -12.11 -8.23 0.71
CA PHE A 147 -10.74 -8.37 1.24
C PHE A 147 -9.77 -9.06 0.27
N GLY A 148 -10.23 -9.41 -0.93
CA GLY A 148 -9.41 -9.97 -2.01
C GLY A 148 -9.47 -11.50 -2.12
N GLU A 149 -10.35 -12.15 -1.36
CA GLU A 149 -10.59 -13.59 -1.50
C GLU A 149 -11.31 -13.89 -2.81
N LYS A 150 -10.85 -14.92 -3.52
CA LYS A 150 -11.60 -15.47 -4.65
C LYS A 150 -12.47 -16.61 -4.14
N ILE A 151 -13.79 -16.40 -4.14
CA ILE A 151 -14.77 -17.42 -3.75
C ILE A 151 -15.61 -17.73 -4.97
N GLU A 152 -15.60 -19.00 -5.37
CA GLU A 152 -16.45 -19.53 -6.44
C GLU A 152 -17.88 -19.69 -5.94
N ASP A 153 -18.86 -19.34 -6.76
CA ASP A 153 -20.27 -19.43 -6.37
C ASP A 153 -20.69 -20.88 -6.07
N ALA A 154 -20.08 -21.86 -6.74
CA ALA A 154 -20.27 -23.28 -6.44
C ALA A 154 -19.92 -23.62 -4.98
N HIS A 155 -18.83 -23.06 -4.44
CA HIS A 155 -18.44 -23.27 -3.05
C HIS A 155 -19.46 -22.67 -2.07
N VAL A 156 -20.04 -21.53 -2.42
CA VAL A 156 -21.11 -20.89 -1.62
C VAL A 156 -22.37 -21.76 -1.61
N VAL A 157 -22.78 -22.26 -2.77
CA VAL A 157 -23.94 -23.15 -2.90
C VAL A 157 -23.73 -24.45 -2.13
N GLU A 158 -22.57 -25.09 -2.25
CA GLU A 158 -22.23 -26.28 -1.48
C GLU A 158 -22.31 -26.02 0.04
N LYS A 159 -21.79 -24.88 0.50
CA LYS A 159 -21.89 -24.50 1.91
C LYS A 159 -23.35 -24.39 2.35
N ILE A 160 -24.19 -23.69 1.58
CA ILE A 160 -25.62 -23.53 1.88
C ILE A 160 -26.30 -24.89 2.01
N LEU A 161 -26.13 -25.77 1.02
CA LEU A 161 -26.76 -27.10 1.00
C LEU A 161 -26.32 -27.98 2.18
N ARG A 162 -25.08 -27.84 2.67
CA ARG A 162 -24.57 -28.60 3.84
C ARG A 162 -25.01 -28.03 5.19
N SER A 163 -25.71 -26.91 5.21
CA SER A 163 -25.97 -26.11 6.42
C SER A 163 -27.45 -25.76 6.62
N ILE A 164 -28.29 -26.24 5.71
CA ILE A 164 -29.74 -26.30 5.82
C ILE A 164 -30.02 -27.75 6.18
N ASP A 165 -30.33 -28.00 7.46
CA ASP A 165 -30.97 -29.23 7.90
C ASP A 165 -32.48 -29.14 7.64
#